data_AF-A0A969ZMW0-F1
#
_entry.id   AF-A0A969ZMW0-F1
#
_cell.length_a   1.000
_cell.length_b   1.000
_cell.length_c   1.000
_cell.angle_alpha   90.00
_cell.angle_beta   90.00
_cell.angle_gamma   90.00
#
_symmetry.space_group_name_H-M   'P 1'
#
loop_
_entity.id
_entity.type
_entity.pdbx_description
1 polymer ?
#
loop_
_entity_poly.entity_id
_entity_poly.type
_entity_poly.pdbx_seq_one_letter_code
_entity_poly.pdbx_strand_id
1 'polypeptide(L)' 'MFGRKKKAPEPVYDITQKEKKTWWGGTKIVPTTKEEQRKMKAEILKRNPNATVLDSKAKKKKELEWIDRIEEFDAFMND' A
#
# COMPACT_ATOMS: atom_id res chain seq x y z
N MET A 1 6.84 -27.51 -25.09
CA MET A 1 5.76 -26.59 -24.66
C MET A 1 6.35 -25.56 -23.72
N PHE A 2 6.55 -24.32 -24.17
CA PHE A 2 7.04 -23.25 -23.31
C PHE A 2 5.90 -22.79 -22.40
N GLY A 3 5.95 -23.20 -21.13
CA GLY A 3 4.99 -22.76 -20.12
C GLY A 3 4.95 -21.23 -20.07
N ARG A 4 3.74 -20.65 -20.13
CA ARG A 4 3.53 -19.20 -20.04
C ARG A 4 4.19 -18.70 -18.75
N LYS A 5 5.27 -17.92 -18.85
CA LYS A 5 5.87 -17.27 -17.68
C LYS A 5 4.78 -16.41 -17.02
N LYS A 6 4.54 -16.63 -15.73
CA LYS A 6 3.63 -15.78 -14.95
C LYS A 6 4.14 -14.34 -15.04
N LYS A 7 3.25 -13.40 -15.36
CA LYS A 7 3.60 -11.97 -15.35
C LYS A 7 4.11 -11.61 -13.96
N ALA A 8 5.20 -10.83 -13.91
CA ALA A 8 5.71 -10.33 -12.64
C ALA A 8 4.60 -9.54 -11.93
N PRO A 9 4.46 -9.67 -10.59
CA PRO A 9 3.48 -8.91 -9.85
C PRO A 9 3.73 -7.41 -10.06
N GLU A 10 2.64 -6.64 -10.18
CA GLU A 10 2.73 -5.20 -10.35
C GLU A 10 3.41 -4.57 -9.12
N PRO A 11 4.26 -3.54 -9.33
CA PRO A 11 4.96 -2.91 -8.23
C PRO A 11 3.97 -2.20 -7.30
N VAL A 12 4.10 -2.46 -5.99
CA VAL A 12 3.32 -1.83 -4.93
C VAL A 12 4.19 -0.81 -4.22
N TYR A 13 3.71 0.45 -4.15
CA TYR A 13 4.41 1.53 -3.45
C TYR A 13 3.62 1.96 -2.21
N ASP A 14 4.23 1.85 -1.03
CA ASP A 14 3.70 2.44 0.21
C ASP A 14 4.15 3.91 0.29
N ILE A 15 3.19 4.83 0.19
CA ILE A 15 3.43 6.28 0.27
C ILE A 15 3.09 6.80 1.67
N THR A 16 2.70 5.95 2.62
CA THR A 16 2.29 6.41 3.96
C THR A 16 3.45 6.89 4.81
N GLN A 17 4.67 6.46 4.49
CA GLN A 17 5.87 6.72 5.25
C GLN A 17 7.00 7.15 4.32
N LYS A 18 7.89 8.01 4.81
CA LYS A 18 9.09 8.46 4.10
C LYS A 18 10.30 8.38 5.02
N GLU A 19 11.46 8.14 4.43
CA GLU A 19 12.72 8.27 5.14
C GLU A 19 13.12 9.74 5.25
N LYS A 20 13.45 10.18 6.46
CA LYS A 20 13.96 11.51 6.74
C LYS A 20 15.26 11.41 7.52
N LYS A 21 16.29 12.12 7.07
CA LYS A 21 17.54 12.24 7.83
C LYS A 21 17.29 12.99 9.14
N THR A 22 17.85 12.47 10.21
CA THR A 22 17.86 13.09 11.52
C THR A 22 19.09 13.97 11.66
N TRP A 23 19.04 14.89 12.63
CA TRP A 23 20.15 15.79 12.91
C TRP A 23 21.45 15.07 13.29
N TRP A 24 21.34 13.89 13.91
CA TRP A 24 22.47 13.06 14.35
C TRP A 24 23.00 12.11 13.25
N GLY A 25 22.62 12.33 11.99
CA GLY A 25 23.12 11.55 10.84
C GLY A 25 22.41 10.21 10.60
N GLY A 26 21.43 9.83 11.43
CA GLY A 26 20.60 8.64 11.20
C GLY A 26 19.46 8.89 10.21
N THR A 27 18.82 7.83 9.74
CA THR A 27 17.55 7.90 9.00
C THR A 27 16.40 7.44 9.90
N LYS A 28 15.29 8.17 9.86
CA LYS A 28 14.06 7.79 10.56
C LYS A 28 12.91 7.74 9.57
N ILE A 29 12.05 6.73 9.75
CA ILE A 29 10.81 6.61 9.01
C ILE A 29 9.77 7.52 9.67
N VAL A 30 9.23 8.47 8.90
CA VAL A 30 8.27 9.48 9.36
C VAL A 30 7.01 9.38 8.49
N PRO A 31 5.81 9.51 9.07
CA PRO A 31 4.58 9.55 8.28
C PRO A 31 4.58 10.75 7.32
N THR A 32 4.09 10.52 6.11
CA THR A 32 3.88 11.57 5.09
C THR A 32 2.58 12.33 5.33
N THR A 33 2.51 13.60 4.93
CA THR A 33 1.25 14.36 4.92
C THR A 33 0.40 13.99 3.69
N LYS A 34 -0.90 14.36 3.70
CA LYS A 34 -1.82 14.10 2.57
C LYS A 34 -1.37 14.77 1.27
N GLU A 35 -0.81 15.98 1.35
CA GLU A 35 -0.32 16.69 0.16
C GLU A 35 0.92 16.03 -0.42
N GLU A 36 1.84 15.57 0.43
CA GLU A 36 3.01 14.81 0.01
C GLU A 36 2.60 13.50 -0.66
N GLN A 37 1.63 12.78 -0.09
CA GLN A 37 1.08 11.57 -0.69
C GLN A 37 0.53 11.81 -2.09
N ARG A 38 -0.21 12.91 -2.29
CA ARG A 38 -0.77 13.26 -3.60
C ARG A 38 0.31 13.52 -4.64
N LYS A 39 1.40 14.22 -4.27
CA LYS A 39 2.54 14.48 -5.16
C LYS A 39 3.28 13.19 -5.52
N MET A 40 3.63 12.39 -4.51
CA MET A 40 4.33 11.12 -4.72
C MET A 40 3.52 10.13 -5.56
N LYS A 41 2.20 10.06 -5.33
CA LYS A 41 1.28 9.24 -6.13
C LYS A 41 1.27 9.65 -7.60
N ALA A 42 1.20 10.96 -7.87
CA ALA A 42 1.22 11.47 -9.24
C ALA A 42 2.55 11.16 -9.94
N GLU A 43 3.67 11.29 -9.23
CA GLU A 43 4.99 10.93 -9.76
C GLU A 43 5.12 9.44 -10.05
N ILE A 44 4.64 8.58 -9.16
CA ILE A 44 4.66 7.12 -9.33
C ILE A 44 3.80 6.70 -10.51
N LEU A 45 2.58 7.22 -10.63
CA LEU A 45 1.68 6.91 -11.74
C LEU A 45 2.18 7.45 -13.08
N LYS A 46 2.91 8.59 -13.08
CA LYS A 46 3.55 9.11 -14.30
C LYS A 46 4.64 8.17 -14.83
N ARG A 47 5.39 7.52 -13.93
CA ARG A 47 6.46 6.56 -14.30
C ARG A 47 5.91 5.18 -14.60
N ASN A 48 4.98 4.71 -13.78
CA ASN A 48 4.38 3.39 -13.83
C ASN A 48 2.86 3.51 -13.73
N PRO A 49 2.14 3.61 -14.86
CA PRO A 49 0.70 3.87 -14.86
C PRO A 49 -0.13 2.74 -14.22
N ASN A 50 0.38 1.50 -14.21
CA ASN A 50 -0.29 0.34 -13.64
C ASN A 50 0.19 0.01 -12.21
N ALA A 51 0.94 0.90 -11.56
CA ALA A 51 1.42 0.65 -10.21
C ALA A 51 0.28 0.74 -9.19
N THR A 52 0.27 -0.19 -8.23
CA THR A 52 -0.65 -0.10 -7.09
C THR A 52 -0.05 0.79 -6.02
N VAL A 53 -0.77 1.85 -5.65
CA VAL A 53 -0.33 2.83 -4.66
C VAL A 53 -1.13 2.66 -3.36
N LEU A 54 -0.42 2.37 -2.26
CA LEU A 54 -1.01 2.29 -0.92
C LEU A 54 -1.04 3.67 -0.27
N ASP A 55 -2.21 4.31 -0.32
CA ASP A 55 -2.49 5.55 0.39
C ASP A 55 -3.01 5.27 1.82
N SER A 56 -2.96 6.29 2.69
CA SER A 56 -3.47 6.22 4.07
C SER A 56 -4.92 5.71 4.16
N LYS A 57 -5.80 6.11 3.23
CA LYS A 57 -7.18 5.63 3.14
C LYS A 57 -7.27 4.15 2.76
N ALA A 58 -6.45 3.71 1.82
CA ALA A 58 -6.41 2.32 1.36
C ALA A 58 -5.85 1.39 2.45
N LYS A 59 -4.84 1.86 3.20
CA LYS A 59 -4.27 1.14 4.35
C LYS A 59 -5.31 0.94 5.46
N LYS A 60 -6.07 2.00 5.80
CA LYS A 60 -7.16 1.92 6.77
C LYS A 60 -8.27 0.97 6.33
N LYS A 61 -8.63 0.97 5.04
CA LYS A 61 -9.64 0.03 4.50
C LYS A 61 -9.17 -1.42 4.63
N LYS A 62 -7.91 -1.71 4.26
CA LYS A 62 -7.32 -3.04 4.43
C LYS A 62 -7.25 -3.50 5.89
N GLU A 63 -7.03 -2.56 6.81
CA GLU A 63 -7.09 -2.81 8.25
C GLU A 63 -8.51 -2.91 8.80
N LEU A 64 -9.55 -2.59 8.03
CA LEU A 64 -10.95 -2.81 8.42
C LEU A 64 -11.51 -4.11 7.82
N GLU A 65 -10.95 -4.59 6.70
CA GLU A 65 -11.34 -5.83 6.01
C GLU A 65 -11.27 -7.09 6.90
N TRP A 66 -10.56 -7.08 8.04
CA TRP A 66 -10.60 -8.22 8.97
C TRP A 66 -11.93 -8.32 9.73
N ILE A 67 -12.65 -7.22 9.92
CA ILE A 67 -13.96 -7.21 10.57
C ILE A 67 -14.96 -7.94 9.67
N ASP A 68 -15.04 -7.52 8.41
CA ASP A 68 -15.88 -8.17 7.40
C ASP A 68 -15.53 -9.66 7.28
N ARG A 69 -14.23 -10.00 7.38
CA ARG A 69 -13.76 -11.40 7.33
C ARG A 69 -14.14 -12.23 8.55
N ILE A 70 -14.23 -11.61 9.74
CA ILE A 70 -14.74 -12.29 10.93
C ILE A 70 -16.25 -12.47 10.84
N GLU A 71 -16.99 -11.48 10.34
CA GLU A 71 -18.43 -11.57 10.13
C GLU A 71 -18.77 -12.67 9.11
N GLU A 72 -18.03 -12.77 8.00
CA GLU A 72 -18.13 -13.88 7.06
C GLU A 72 -17.80 -15.24 7.69
N PHE A 73 -16.81 -15.30 8.58
CA PHE A 73 -16.44 -16.53 9.27
C PHE A 73 -17.50 -16.95 10.30
N ASP A 74 -18.06 -16.00 11.04
CA ASP A 74 -19.12 -16.24 12.02
C ASP A 74 -20.43 -16.68 11.33
N ALA A 75 -20.76 -16.06 10.20
CA ALA A 75 -21.88 -16.50 9.36
C ALA A 75 -21.67 -17.90 8.76
N PHE A 76 -20.42 -18.27 8.42
CA PHE A 76 -20.09 -19.61 7.92
C PHE A 76 -20.09 -20.69 9.01
N MET A 77 -19.77 -20.34 10.26
CA MET A 77 -19.68 -21.27 11.39
C MET A 77 -21.01 -21.44 12.16
N ASN A 78 -21.98 -20.55 11.97
CA ASN A 78 -23.30 -20.61 12.61
C ASN A 78 -24.41 -21.16 11.69
N ASP A 79 -24.05 -21.89 10.63
CA ASP A 79 -24.96 -22.70 9.80
C ASP A 79 -24.79 -24.21 10.11
#